data_AF-A0A3D0VFA6-F1
#
_entry.id   AF-A0A3D0VFA6-F1
#
_cell.length_a   1.000
_cell.length_b   1.000
_cell.length_c   1.000
_cell.angle_alpha   90.00
_cell.angle_beta   90.00
_cell.angle_gamma   90.00
#
_symmetry.space_group_name_H-M   'P 1'
#
loop_
_entity.id
_entity.type
_entity.pdbx_description
1 polymer ?
#
loop_
_entity_poly.entity_id
_entity_poly.type
_entity_poly.pdbx_seq_one_letter_code
_entity_poly.pdbx_strand_id
1 'polypeptide(L)' 'PFARQQYINKFRTLAAGLVAEEEIERFLAAAESLPDLGPGELDQLNITAAPGVIDLSNAPAGLF' A
#
# COMPACT_ATOMS: atom_id res chain seq x y z
N PRO A 1 -2.55 -18.60 -16.02
CA PRO A 1 -3.64 -18.22 -15.09
C PRO A 1 -3.03 -17.53 -13.85
N PHE A 2 -3.36 -16.26 -13.62
CA PHE A 2 -2.92 -15.50 -12.45
C PHE A 2 -4.03 -15.52 -11.39
N ALA A 3 -3.74 -16.02 -10.19
CA ALA A 3 -4.66 -16.00 -9.06
C ALA A 3 -4.23 -14.93 -8.04
N ARG A 4 -5.06 -14.74 -7.00
CA ARG A 4 -4.88 -13.72 -5.97
C ARG A 4 -3.51 -13.81 -5.29
N GLN A 5 -3.07 -15.02 -4.94
CA GLN A 5 -1.78 -15.25 -4.27
C GLN A 5 -0.60 -14.74 -5.11
N GLN A 6 -0.64 -14.86 -6.43
CA GLN A 6 0.41 -14.32 -7.29
C GLN A 6 0.45 -12.78 -7.25
N TYR A 7 -0.70 -12.11 -7.16
CA TYR A 7 -0.74 -10.64 -7.01
C TYR A 7 -0.24 -10.18 -5.66
N ILE A 8 -0.61 -10.88 -4.58
CA ILE A 8 -0.11 -10.59 -3.22
C ILE A 8 1.42 -10.72 -3.20
N ASN A 9 1.96 -11.82 -3.74
CA ASN A 9 3.40 -12.03 -3.79
C ASN A 9 4.09 -10.94 -4.63
N LYS A 10 3.54 -10.63 -5.80
CA LYS A 10 4.07 -9.54 -6.66
C LYS A 10 4.08 -8.21 -5.92
N PHE A 11 3.01 -7.87 -5.20
CA PHE A 11 2.92 -6.64 -4.41
C PHE A 11 3.99 -6.60 -3.33
N ARG A 12 4.11 -7.65 -2.51
CA ARG A 12 5.17 -7.76 -1.48
C ARG A 12 6.57 -7.58 -2.06
N THR A 13 6.85 -8.23 -3.19
CA THR A 13 8.16 -8.12 -3.85
C THR A 13 8.45 -6.70 -4.33
N LEU A 14 7.46 -6.00 -4.89
CA LEU A 14 7.65 -4.63 -5.40
C LEU A 14 7.73 -3.60 -4.27
N ALA A 15 7.02 -3.82 -3.16
CA ALA A 15 6.96 -2.90 -2.03
C ALA A 15 8.14 -3.09 -1.04
N ALA A 16 8.86 -4.21 -1.11
CA ALA A 16 9.99 -4.51 -0.24
C ALA A 16 11.03 -3.38 -0.26
N GLY A 17 11.32 -2.81 0.91
CA GLY A 17 12.26 -1.70 1.08
C GLY A 17 11.72 -0.32 0.70
N LEU A 18 10.51 -0.23 0.13
CA LEU A 18 9.82 1.03 -0.17
C LEU A 18 8.72 1.35 0.84
N VAL A 19 8.14 0.31 1.45
CA VAL A 19 7.04 0.37 2.40
C VAL A 19 7.40 -0.53 3.58
N ALA A 20 7.02 -0.13 4.80
CA ALA A 20 7.20 -0.97 5.99
C ALA A 20 6.42 -2.29 5.86
N GLU A 21 6.92 -3.37 6.46
CA GLU A 21 6.27 -4.68 6.35
C GLU A 21 4.88 -4.67 6.98
N GLU A 22 4.73 -3.98 8.11
CA GLU A 22 3.46 -3.81 8.82
C GLU A 22 2.44 -3.01 7.99
N GLU A 23 2.91 -2.04 7.22
CA GLU A 23 2.07 -1.22 6.33
C GLU A 23 1.60 -2.03 5.11
N ILE A 24 2.47 -2.89 4.55
CA ILE A 24 2.10 -3.86 3.51
C ILE A 24 1.00 -4.78 4.01
N GLU A 25 1.12 -5.32 5.23
CA GLU A 25 0.12 -6.20 5.83
C GLU A 25 -1.20 -5.49 6.09
N ARG A 26 -1.18 -4.26 6.64
CA ARG A 26 -2.39 -3.46 6.85
C ARG A 26 -3.13 -3.21 5.54
N PHE A 27 -2.44 -2.78 4.49
CA PHE A 27 -3.04 -2.55 3.18
C PHE A 27 -3.66 -3.83 2.60
N LEU A 28 -2.95 -4.95 2.66
CA LEU A 28 -3.46 -6.23 2.15
C LEU A 28 -4.72 -6.68 2.91
N ALA A 29 -4.76 -6.54 4.23
CA ALA A 29 -5.93 -6.88 5.03
C ALA A 29 -7.15 -6.01 4.66
N ALA A 30 -6.95 -4.71 4.48
CA ALA A 30 -8.00 -3.79 4.04
C ALA A 30 -8.48 -4.11 2.61
N ALA A 31 -7.57 -4.41 1.69
CA ALA A 31 -7.89 -4.76 0.31
C ALA A 31 -8.65 -6.11 0.20
N GLU A 32 -8.34 -7.08 1.04
CA GLU A 32 -9.03 -8.37 1.09
C GLU A 32 -10.44 -8.26 1.71
N SER A 33 -10.63 -7.32 2.64
CA SER A 33 -11.89 -7.08 3.36
C SER A 33 -12.68 -5.90 2.80
N LEU A 34 -12.42 -5.50 1.55
CA LEU A 34 -13.00 -4.30 0.92
C LEU A 34 -14.53 -4.21 1.03
N PRO A 35 -15.31 -5.30 0.86
CA PRO A 35 -16.77 -5.24 1.01
C PRO A 35 -17.25 -4.92 2.44
N ASP A 36 -16.39 -5.16 3.43
CA ASP A 36 -16.71 -5.03 4.85
C ASP A 36 -16.20 -3.70 5.44
N LEU A 37 -15.48 -2.88 4.68
CA LEU A 37 -15.00 -1.57 5.12
C LEU A 37 -16.16 -0.60 5.35
N GLY A 38 -16.20 -0.01 6.53
CA GLY A 38 -17.17 0.97 6.97
C GLY A 38 -16.84 2.41 6.57
N PRO A 39 -17.74 3.35 6.91
CA PRO A 39 -17.52 4.77 6.68
C PRO A 39 -16.25 5.26 7.41
N GLY A 40 -15.36 5.92 6.68
CA GLY A 40 -14.11 6.44 7.22
C GLY A 40 -12.96 5.43 7.30
N GLU A 41 -13.14 4.20 6.78
CA GLU A 41 -12.08 3.17 6.72
C GLU A 41 -11.42 3.04 5.34
N LEU A 42 -11.90 3.78 4.34
CA LEU A 42 -11.34 3.79 2.99
C LEU A 42 -9.93 4.38 2.93
N ASP A 43 -9.53 5.14 3.94
CA ASP A 43 -8.18 5.67 4.10
C ASP A 43 -7.13 4.55 4.22
N GLN A 44 -7.50 3.39 4.78
CA GLN A 44 -6.64 2.21 4.91
C GLN A 44 -6.18 1.63 3.56
N LEU A 45 -6.89 1.98 2.47
CA LEU A 45 -6.52 1.63 1.09
C LEU A 45 -5.44 2.56 0.50
N ASN A 46 -5.01 3.59 1.22
CA ASN A 46 -3.81 4.35 0.88
C ASN A 46 -2.59 3.69 1.50
N ILE A 47 -1.42 3.85 0.88
CA ILE A 47 -0.15 3.28 1.36
C ILE A 47 0.80 4.41 1.74
N THR A 48 1.49 4.24 2.85
CA THR A 48 2.53 5.16 3.31
C THR A 48 3.90 4.61 2.95
N ALA A 49 4.70 5.40 2.21
CA ALA A 49 6.08 5.04 1.92
C ALA A 49 6.93 5.06 3.20
N ALA A 50 7.96 4.21 3.26
CA ALA A 50 8.92 4.21 4.35
C ALA A 50 9.68 5.55 4.42
N PRO A 51 10.15 5.96 5.61
CA PRO A 51 10.88 7.21 5.77
C PRO A 51 12.08 7.31 4.83
N GLY A 52 12.23 8.44 4.13
CA GLY A 52 13.34 8.70 3.22
C GLY A 52 13.21 8.08 1.82
N VAL A 53 12.14 7.33 1.54
CA VAL A 53 11.87 6.79 0.18
C VAL A 53 11.38 7.90 -0.76
N ILE A 54 10.56 8.82 -0.25
CA ILE A 54 10.07 9.97 -1.01
C ILE A 54 10.83 11.22 -0.58
N ASP A 55 11.52 11.86 -1.53
CA ASP A 55 12.08 13.19 -1.35
C ASP A 55 11.04 14.25 -1.71
N LEU A 56 10.36 14.78 -0.69
CA LEU A 56 9.35 15.81 -0.86
C LEU A 56 9.94 17.15 -1.35
N SER A 57 11.25 17.39 -1.19
CA SER A 57 11.88 18.64 -1.64
C SER A 57 11.98 18.75 -3.17
N ASN A 58 11.99 17.59 -3.84
CA ASN A 58 12.02 17.48 -5.30
C ASN A 58 10.69 16.93 -5.86
N ALA A 59 9.63 16.87 -5.04
CA ALA A 59 8.36 16.33 -5.47
C ALA A 59 7.65 17.28 -6.47
N PRO A 60 7.06 16.75 -7.55
CA PRO A 60 6.24 17.55 -8.46
C PRO A 60 5.00 18.10 -7.73
N ALA A 61 4.75 19.40 -7.91
CA ALA A 61 3.63 20.08 -7.26
C ALA A 61 2.28 19.42 -7.60
N GLY A 62 1.49 19.10 -6.57
CA GLY A 62 0.14 18.56 -6.70
C GLY A 62 0.04 17.04 -6.81
N LEU A 63 1.15 16.30 -6.73
CA LEU A 63 1.15 14.83 -6.65
C LEU A 63 1.22 14.29 -5.22
N PHE A 64 1.65 15.12 -4.27
CA PHE A 64 1.75 14.84 -2.84
C PHE A 64 1.29 16.06 -2.05
#